data_AF-A0AA41WMA0-F1
#
_entry.id   AF-A0AA41WMA0-F1
#
_cell.length_a   1.000
_cell.length_b   1.000
_cell.length_c   1.000
_cell.angle_alpha   90.00
_cell.angle_beta   90.00
_cell.angle_gamma   90.00
#
_symmetry.space_group_name_H-M   'P 1'
#
loop_
_entity.id
_entity.type
_entity.pdbx_description
1 polymer ?
#
loop_
_entity_poly.entity_id
_entity_poly.type
_entity_poly.pdbx_seq_one_letter_code
_entity_poly.pdbx_strand_id
1 'polypeptide(L)'
;MAESDVSLLISKIESTAKEIRLSGNKQIFSKGVKLQLHEIASHYFSYVHELAMLTTSGGSDLDQIFQEIHASSRKNPSKSRCLFLLKTVKTALIGIEGQSISKSATQRNRPTPADELIITTLNDICPSASLAYQQALADCSSGQRLSWRGPATDLREALRETLDVLAPDADVVESPGFKLEQDAKRPTMKQKVRYILKRRGVPSGSMETPETAVTGIEDIVGGLTRSIYTRSSVSTHTATTQQEVMRVHAWVRLVLCELLEIPL
;
A
#
# COMPACT_ATOMS: atom_id res chain seq x y z
N MET A 1 9.67 -10.92 -8.36
CA MET A 1 8.23 -10.92 -8.01
C MET A 1 7.53 -11.75 -9.05
N ALA A 2 6.73 -12.74 -8.63
CA ALA A 2 5.92 -13.52 -9.58
C ALA A 2 4.89 -12.58 -10.24
N GLU A 3 4.72 -12.73 -11.55
CA GLU A 3 3.68 -12.01 -12.30
C GLU A 3 2.29 -12.49 -11.81
N SER A 4 1.35 -11.57 -11.59
CA SER A 4 -0.01 -11.90 -11.16
C SER A 4 -0.77 -12.59 -12.31
N ASP A 5 -1.61 -13.57 -11.99
CA ASP A 5 -2.47 -14.26 -12.98
C ASP A 5 -3.38 -13.27 -13.73
N VAL A 6 -3.77 -12.17 -13.08
CA VAL A 6 -4.54 -11.09 -13.72
C VAL A 6 -3.71 -10.38 -14.79
N SER A 7 -2.45 -10.02 -14.48
CA SER A 7 -1.56 -9.34 -15.42
C SER A 7 -1.25 -10.25 -16.62
N LEU A 8 -0.96 -11.53 -16.35
CA LEU A 8 -0.73 -12.54 -17.38
C LEU A 8 -1.94 -12.68 -18.32
N LEU A 9 -3.15 -12.72 -17.75
CA LEU A 9 -4.40 -12.80 -18.52
C LEU A 9 -4.63 -11.55 -19.37
N ILE A 10 -4.34 -10.35 -18.84
CA ILE A 10 -4.40 -9.09 -19.59
C ILE A 10 -3.45 -9.13 -20.79
N SER A 11 -2.20 -9.56 -20.61
CA SER A 11 -1.23 -9.68 -21.71
C SER A 11 -1.69 -10.67 -22.79
N LYS A 12 -2.26 -11.82 -22.39
CA LYS A 12 -2.86 -12.78 -23.34
C LYS A 12 -4.02 -12.19 -24.14
N ILE A 13 -4.90 -11.42 -23.48
CA ILE A 13 -6.01 -10.71 -24.14
C ILE A 13 -5.48 -9.71 -25.17
N GLU A 14 -4.44 -8.94 -24.84
CA GLU A 14 -3.85 -7.97 -25.75
C GLU A 14 -3.20 -8.61 -26.98
N SER A 15 -2.42 -9.68 -26.78
CA SER A 15 -1.81 -10.43 -27.88
C SER A 15 -2.87 -11.02 -28.81
N THR A 16 -3.90 -11.66 -28.26
CA THR A 16 -5.00 -12.25 -29.02
C THR A 16 -5.80 -11.16 -29.78
N ALA A 17 -6.05 -10.01 -29.16
CA ALA A 17 -6.70 -8.88 -29.81
C ALA A 17 -5.86 -8.33 -30.97
N LYS A 18 -4.53 -8.31 -30.85
CA LYS A 18 -3.62 -7.91 -31.95
C LYS A 18 -3.71 -8.88 -33.11
N GLU A 19 -3.69 -10.19 -32.88
CA GLU A 19 -3.84 -11.21 -33.92
C GLU A 19 -5.20 -11.12 -34.64
N ILE A 20 -6.28 -10.93 -33.88
CA ILE A 20 -7.62 -10.71 -34.44
C ILE A 20 -7.63 -9.48 -35.37
N ARG A 21 -6.98 -8.38 -34.98
CA ARG A 21 -6.88 -7.16 -35.81
C ARG A 21 -6.15 -7.41 -37.13
N LEU A 22 -5.10 -8.23 -37.12
CA LEU A 22 -4.33 -8.59 -38.32
C LEU A 22 -5.08 -9.54 -39.26
N SER A 23 -6.10 -10.25 -38.78
CA SER A 23 -6.94 -11.08 -39.64
C SER A 23 -7.71 -10.22 -40.67
N GLY A 24 -7.62 -10.57 -41.95
CA GLY A 24 -8.31 -9.87 -43.05
C GLY A 24 -9.80 -10.18 -43.15
N ASN A 25 -10.25 -11.27 -42.53
CA ASN A 25 -11.63 -11.74 -42.63
C ASN A 25 -12.56 -11.01 -41.65
N LYS A 26 -13.83 -10.83 -42.04
CA LYS A 26 -14.89 -10.29 -41.15
C LYS A 26 -15.26 -11.25 -40.02
N GLN A 27 -15.03 -12.55 -40.21
CA GLN A 27 -15.26 -13.62 -39.23
C GLN A 27 -13.94 -14.34 -38.89
N ILE A 28 -13.88 -14.92 -37.69
CA ILE A 28 -12.69 -15.62 -37.19
C ILE A 28 -12.74 -17.10 -37.59
N PHE A 29 -11.96 -17.45 -38.62
CA PHE A 29 -11.75 -18.84 -39.05
C PHE A 29 -10.44 -19.46 -38.56
N SER A 30 -9.49 -18.63 -38.09
CA SER A 30 -8.19 -19.10 -37.61
C SER A 30 -8.36 -20.03 -36.41
N LYS A 31 -7.87 -21.27 -36.53
CA LYS A 31 -7.84 -22.24 -35.41
C LYS A 31 -6.98 -21.73 -34.25
N GLY A 32 -5.87 -21.04 -34.54
CA GLY A 32 -4.98 -20.47 -33.51
C GLY A 32 -5.69 -19.44 -32.65
N VAL A 33 -6.38 -18.48 -33.28
CA VAL A 33 -7.16 -17.46 -32.54
C VAL A 33 -8.27 -18.09 -31.71
N LYS A 34 -8.94 -19.12 -32.24
CA LYS A 34 -9.97 -19.84 -31.48
C LYS A 34 -9.39 -20.54 -30.24
N LEU A 35 -8.23 -21.19 -30.38
CA LEU A 35 -7.54 -21.81 -29.25
C LEU A 35 -7.17 -20.77 -28.19
N GLN A 36 -6.63 -19.62 -28.59
CA GLN A 36 -6.31 -18.51 -27.67
C GLN A 36 -7.55 -17.99 -26.92
N LEU A 37 -8.70 -17.83 -27.61
CA LEU A 37 -9.95 -17.45 -26.95
C LEU A 37 -10.40 -18.48 -25.91
N HIS A 38 -10.23 -19.78 -26.20
CA HIS A 38 -10.54 -20.84 -25.25
C HIS A 38 -9.58 -20.81 -24.04
N GLU A 39 -8.29 -20.62 -24.27
CA GLU A 39 -7.28 -20.52 -23.22
C GLU A 39 -7.52 -19.31 -22.31
N ILE A 40 -7.90 -18.16 -22.87
CA ILE A 40 -8.27 -16.96 -22.11
C ILE A 40 -9.45 -17.25 -21.17
N ALA A 41 -10.53 -17.85 -21.68
CA ALA A 41 -11.68 -18.17 -20.85
C ALA A 41 -11.37 -19.24 -19.80
N SER A 42 -10.61 -20.27 -20.16
CA SER A 42 -10.22 -21.33 -19.22
C SER A 42 -9.32 -20.79 -18.12
N HIS A 43 -8.35 -19.94 -18.46
CA HIS A 43 -7.46 -19.31 -17.48
C HIS A 43 -8.23 -18.44 -16.50
N TYR A 44 -9.24 -17.68 -16.97
CA TYR A 44 -10.12 -16.93 -16.08
C TYR A 44 -10.81 -17.83 -15.05
N PHE A 45 -11.51 -18.87 -15.51
CA PHE A 45 -12.26 -19.76 -14.62
C PHE A 45 -11.38 -20.59 -13.69
N SER A 46 -10.13 -20.87 -14.08
CA SER A 46 -9.19 -21.64 -13.26
C SER A 46 -8.45 -20.82 -12.22
N TYR A 47 -8.08 -19.57 -12.53
CA TYR A 47 -7.12 -18.81 -11.71
C TYR A 47 -7.63 -17.43 -11.25
N VAL A 48 -8.51 -16.79 -12.00
CA VAL A 48 -8.91 -15.38 -11.74
C VAL A 48 -10.33 -15.27 -11.16
N HIS A 49 -11.17 -16.29 -11.36
CA HIS A 49 -12.59 -16.30 -10.97
C HIS A 49 -12.82 -16.00 -9.49
N GLU A 50 -12.12 -16.70 -8.59
CA GLU A 50 -12.28 -16.49 -7.15
C GLU A 50 -11.94 -15.05 -6.74
N LEU A 51 -10.87 -14.48 -7.30
CA LEU A 51 -10.48 -13.09 -7.04
C LEU A 51 -11.51 -12.10 -7.57
N ALA A 52 -12.09 -12.35 -8.74
CA ALA A 52 -13.14 -11.52 -9.32
C ALA A 52 -14.42 -11.51 -8.46
N MET A 53 -14.81 -12.67 -7.91
CA MET A 53 -15.94 -12.80 -6.99
C MET A 53 -15.74 -12.04 -5.67
N LEU A 54 -14.50 -11.99 -5.18
CA LEU A 54 -14.17 -11.27 -3.94
C LEU A 54 -14.06 -9.75 -4.13
N THR A 55 -13.79 -9.28 -5.34
CA THR A 55 -13.52 -7.86 -5.61
C THR A 55 -14.78 -7.09 -5.96
N THR A 56 -15.68 -7.69 -6.75
CA THR A 56 -16.82 -6.99 -7.34
C THR A 56 -18.15 -7.58 -6.91
N SER A 57 -19.13 -6.71 -6.63
CA SER A 57 -20.55 -7.11 -6.53
C SER A 57 -21.15 -7.56 -7.88
N GLY A 58 -20.37 -7.47 -8.97
CA GLY A 58 -20.77 -7.80 -10.34
C GLY A 58 -20.01 -8.98 -10.95
N GLY A 59 -19.52 -9.92 -10.12
CA GLY A 59 -18.82 -11.12 -10.62
C GLY A 59 -19.61 -11.89 -11.68
N SER A 60 -20.95 -11.89 -11.58
CA SER A 60 -21.85 -12.49 -12.57
C SER A 60 -21.69 -11.92 -13.99
N ASP A 61 -21.43 -10.62 -14.12
CA ASP A 61 -21.33 -9.96 -15.42
C ASP A 61 -20.05 -10.36 -16.13
N LEU A 62 -18.95 -10.50 -15.37
CA LEU A 62 -17.66 -10.94 -15.91
C LEU A 62 -17.71 -12.42 -16.33
N ASP A 63 -18.35 -13.26 -15.52
CA ASP A 63 -18.58 -14.67 -15.83
C ASP A 63 -19.35 -14.84 -17.15
N GLN A 64 -20.42 -14.05 -17.34
CA GLN A 64 -21.19 -14.08 -18.57
C GLN A 64 -20.32 -13.71 -19.79
N ILE A 65 -19.47 -12.67 -19.68
CA ILE A 65 -18.61 -12.26 -20.78
C ILE A 65 -17.56 -13.35 -21.10
N PHE A 66 -16.97 -14.00 -20.09
CA PHE A 66 -16.02 -15.10 -20.33
C PHE A 66 -16.70 -16.36 -20.88
N GLN A 67 -17.94 -16.64 -20.51
CA GLN A 67 -18.74 -17.69 -21.16
C GLN A 67 -19.01 -17.37 -22.63
N GLU A 68 -19.26 -16.10 -22.98
CA GLU A 68 -19.41 -15.68 -24.38
C GLU A 68 -18.10 -15.77 -25.17
N ILE A 69 -16.96 -15.46 -24.55
CA ILE A 69 -15.62 -15.68 -25.13
C ILE A 69 -15.40 -17.18 -25.38
N HIS A 70 -15.73 -18.03 -24.41
CA HIS A 70 -15.65 -19.48 -24.58
C HIS A 70 -16.60 -19.97 -25.69
N ALA A 71 -17.84 -19.47 -25.78
CA ALA A 71 -18.74 -19.85 -26.85
C ALA A 71 -18.21 -19.42 -28.23
N SER A 72 -17.54 -18.27 -28.27
CA SER A 72 -16.91 -17.72 -29.47
C SER A 72 -15.73 -18.57 -29.97
N SER A 73 -14.99 -19.25 -29.08
CA SER A 73 -13.92 -20.16 -29.49
C SER A 73 -14.40 -21.39 -30.27
N ARG A 74 -15.67 -21.78 -30.07
CA ARG A 74 -16.28 -22.96 -30.74
C ARG A 74 -17.00 -22.63 -32.05
N LYS A 75 -17.19 -21.35 -32.37
CA LYS A 75 -17.96 -20.88 -33.55
C LYS A 75 -17.05 -20.08 -34.51
N ASN A 76 -17.65 -19.43 -35.51
CA ASN A 76 -16.99 -18.45 -36.38
C ASN A 76 -17.52 -17.04 -36.05
N PRO A 77 -17.17 -16.48 -34.88
CA PRO A 77 -17.69 -15.18 -34.44
C PRO A 77 -17.21 -14.05 -35.37
N SER A 78 -17.95 -12.94 -35.38
CA SER A 78 -17.48 -11.75 -36.08
C SER A 78 -16.26 -11.14 -35.36
N LYS A 79 -15.33 -10.61 -36.15
CA LYS A 79 -14.12 -9.92 -35.66
C LYS A 79 -14.46 -8.78 -34.69
N SER A 80 -15.48 -7.99 -35.02
CA SER A 80 -15.95 -6.88 -34.18
C SER A 80 -16.45 -7.35 -32.82
N ARG A 81 -17.21 -8.45 -32.78
CA ARG A 81 -17.73 -9.01 -31.53
C ARG A 81 -16.61 -9.51 -30.62
N CYS A 82 -15.64 -10.25 -31.14
CA CYS A 82 -14.50 -10.72 -30.35
C CYS A 82 -13.69 -9.54 -29.77
N LEU A 83 -13.38 -8.54 -30.58
CA LEU A 83 -12.63 -7.36 -30.11
C LEU A 83 -13.40 -6.57 -29.04
N PHE A 84 -14.72 -6.48 -29.18
CA PHE A 84 -15.57 -5.87 -28.15
C PHE A 84 -15.47 -6.65 -26.83
N LEU A 85 -15.69 -7.98 -26.86
CA LEU A 85 -15.61 -8.83 -25.67
C LEU A 85 -14.25 -8.71 -24.98
N LEU A 86 -13.16 -8.85 -25.73
CA LEU A 86 -11.79 -8.73 -25.22
C LEU A 86 -11.48 -7.36 -24.60
N LYS A 87 -11.97 -6.27 -25.21
CA LYS A 87 -11.84 -4.92 -24.64
C LYS A 87 -12.60 -4.79 -23.33
N THR A 88 -13.83 -5.30 -23.27
CA THR A 88 -14.67 -5.23 -22.07
C THR A 88 -14.03 -6.00 -20.90
N VAL A 89 -13.60 -7.25 -21.12
CA VAL A 89 -12.93 -8.02 -20.05
C VAL A 89 -11.61 -7.38 -19.63
N LYS A 90 -10.81 -6.83 -20.56
CA LYS A 90 -9.56 -6.14 -20.21
C LYS A 90 -9.83 -4.97 -19.25
N THR A 91 -10.81 -4.12 -19.55
CA THR A 91 -11.16 -2.98 -18.68
C THR A 91 -11.61 -3.45 -17.30
N ALA A 92 -12.42 -4.52 -17.23
CA ALA A 92 -12.86 -5.09 -15.97
C ALA A 92 -11.68 -5.67 -15.16
N LEU A 93 -10.77 -6.41 -15.79
CA LEU A 93 -9.59 -6.99 -15.15
C LEU A 93 -8.63 -5.92 -14.61
N ILE A 94 -8.42 -4.82 -15.34
CA ILE A 94 -7.64 -3.67 -14.84
C ILE A 94 -8.30 -3.08 -13.58
N GLY A 95 -9.63 -3.02 -13.55
CA GLY A 95 -10.39 -2.60 -12.37
C GLY A 95 -10.17 -3.55 -11.18
N ILE A 96 -10.23 -4.87 -11.40
CA ILE A 96 -9.96 -5.89 -10.39
C ILE A 96 -8.53 -5.77 -9.87
N GLU A 97 -7.54 -5.63 -10.75
CA GLU A 97 -6.13 -5.47 -10.37
C GLU A 97 -5.91 -4.23 -9.49
N GLY A 98 -6.47 -3.08 -9.90
CA GLY A 98 -6.41 -1.85 -9.10
C GLY A 98 -7.12 -1.98 -7.74
N GLN A 99 -8.23 -2.71 -7.68
CA GLN A 99 -8.91 -3.01 -6.43
C GLN A 99 -8.12 -3.97 -5.55
N SER A 100 -7.45 -4.98 -6.09
CA SER A 100 -6.62 -5.91 -5.32
C SER A 100 -5.42 -5.22 -4.69
N ILE A 101 -4.80 -4.27 -5.41
CA ILE A 101 -3.75 -3.39 -4.86
C ILE A 101 -4.33 -2.54 -3.72
N SER A 102 -5.55 -2.04 -3.88
CA SER A 102 -6.23 -1.21 -2.86
C SER A 102 -6.75 -2.01 -1.66
N LYS A 103 -7.24 -3.25 -1.85
CA LYS A 103 -7.74 -4.14 -0.79
C LYS A 103 -6.60 -4.77 0.00
N SER A 104 -5.45 -4.99 -0.62
CA SER A 104 -4.21 -5.29 0.11
C SER A 104 -3.86 -4.17 1.09
N ALA A 105 -4.34 -2.93 0.89
CA ALA A 105 -4.18 -1.87 1.88
C ALA A 105 -5.19 -1.95 3.04
N THR A 106 -6.37 -2.58 2.88
CA THR A 106 -7.36 -2.75 3.96
C THR A 106 -7.17 -4.03 4.77
N GLN A 107 -6.62 -5.10 4.21
CA GLN A 107 -6.18 -6.27 5.00
C GLN A 107 -4.90 -6.02 5.82
N ARG A 108 -4.19 -4.91 5.59
CA ARG A 108 -3.05 -4.45 6.42
C ARG A 108 -3.42 -4.01 7.84
N ASN A 109 -4.72 -3.97 8.18
CA ASN A 109 -5.16 -3.52 9.50
C ASN A 109 -4.94 -4.57 10.61
N ARG A 110 -4.41 -5.76 10.28
CA ARG A 110 -3.98 -6.72 11.30
C ARG A 110 -2.53 -6.44 11.71
N PRO A 111 -2.22 -6.53 13.01
CA PRO A 111 -0.85 -6.60 13.46
C PRO A 111 -0.09 -7.70 12.70
N THR A 112 1.09 -7.33 12.22
CA THR A 112 2.08 -8.19 11.60
C THR A 112 3.04 -8.73 12.68
N PRO A 113 3.81 -9.79 12.40
CA PRO A 113 4.84 -10.25 13.34
C PRO A 113 5.85 -9.16 13.72
N ALA A 114 6.15 -8.24 12.80
CA ALA A 114 6.99 -7.08 13.08
C ALA A 114 6.34 -6.12 14.11
N ASP A 115 5.02 -5.93 14.07
CA ASP A 115 4.32 -5.12 15.06
C ASP A 115 4.42 -5.75 16.46
N GLU A 116 4.32 -7.08 16.58
CA GLU A 116 4.47 -7.79 17.85
C GLU A 116 5.87 -7.59 18.43
N LEU A 117 6.92 -7.75 17.60
CA LEU A 117 8.30 -7.50 18.00
C LEU A 117 8.54 -6.05 18.42
N ILE A 118 7.96 -5.08 17.71
CA ILE A 118 8.01 -3.66 18.08
C ILE A 118 7.36 -3.47 19.44
N ILE A 119 6.16 -4.01 19.66
CA ILE A 119 5.40 -3.87 20.91
C ILE A 119 6.19 -4.43 22.09
N THR A 120 6.74 -5.64 21.95
CA THR A 120 7.55 -6.28 22.99
C THR A 120 8.79 -5.45 23.29
N THR A 121 9.55 -5.06 22.26
CA THR A 121 10.80 -4.29 22.44
C THR A 121 10.53 -2.92 23.07
N LEU A 122 9.49 -2.21 22.60
CA LEU A 122 9.07 -0.93 23.18
C LEU A 122 8.60 -1.10 24.61
N ASN A 123 7.89 -2.18 24.95
CA ASN A 123 7.45 -2.40 26.32
C ASN A 123 8.62 -2.53 27.30
N ASP A 124 9.76 -3.05 26.83
CA ASP A 124 10.96 -3.20 27.65
C ASP A 124 11.74 -1.87 27.82
N ILE A 125 11.82 -1.04 26.77
CA ILE A 125 12.63 0.22 26.80
C ILE A 125 11.82 1.49 27.10
N CYS A 126 10.55 1.53 26.70
CA CYS A 126 9.67 2.69 26.78
C CYS A 126 8.18 2.25 26.80
N PRO A 127 7.64 1.84 27.96
CA PRO A 127 6.27 1.30 28.06
C PRO A 127 5.19 2.24 27.51
N SER A 128 5.36 3.56 27.68
CA SER A 128 4.42 4.56 27.15
C SER A 128 4.39 4.58 25.61
N ALA A 129 5.55 4.46 24.95
CA ALA A 129 5.63 4.33 23.49
C ALA A 129 4.95 3.04 23.00
N SER A 130 5.11 1.93 23.73
CA SER A 130 4.41 0.67 23.42
C SER A 130 2.90 0.82 23.50
N LEU A 131 2.38 1.45 24.56
CA LEU A 131 0.94 1.70 24.71
C LEU A 131 0.38 2.58 23.60
N ALA A 132 1.09 3.65 23.22
CA ALA A 132 0.69 4.51 22.11
C ALA A 132 0.66 3.74 20.78
N TYR A 133 1.67 2.92 20.50
CA TYR A 133 1.70 2.08 19.30
C TYR A 133 0.54 1.06 19.26
N GLN A 134 0.30 0.35 20.37
CA GLN A 134 -0.79 -0.62 20.51
C GLN A 134 -2.16 0.04 20.34
N GLN A 135 -2.38 1.20 20.96
CA GLN A 135 -3.63 1.95 20.84
C GLN A 135 -3.92 2.32 19.38
N ALA A 136 -2.91 2.82 18.66
CA ALA A 136 -3.05 3.15 17.25
C ALA A 136 -3.42 1.92 16.40
N LEU A 137 -2.81 0.76 16.64
CA LEU A 137 -3.15 -0.49 15.96
C LEU A 137 -4.59 -0.93 16.23
N ALA A 138 -5.00 -0.92 17.51
CA ALA A 138 -6.35 -1.27 17.91
C ALA A 138 -7.38 -0.37 17.20
N ASP A 139 -7.10 0.93 17.16
CA ASP A 139 -7.95 1.90 16.49
C ASP A 139 -8.01 1.72 14.98
N CYS A 140 -6.87 1.46 14.33
CA CYS A 140 -6.78 1.15 12.90
C CYS A 140 -7.55 -0.10 12.52
N SER A 141 -7.66 -1.07 13.42
CA SER A 141 -8.43 -2.29 13.20
C SER A 141 -9.95 -2.08 13.35
N SER A 142 -10.37 -1.11 14.16
CA SER A 142 -11.77 -0.99 14.61
C SER A 142 -12.79 -0.51 13.56
N GLY A 143 -12.39 0.13 12.45
CA GLY A 143 -13.26 0.53 11.33
C GLY A 143 -14.41 1.52 11.64
N GLN A 144 -14.77 1.71 12.91
CA GLN A 144 -15.94 2.49 13.36
C GLN A 144 -15.57 3.89 13.87
N ARG A 145 -14.32 4.33 13.72
CA ARG A 145 -13.91 5.65 14.22
C ARG A 145 -14.48 6.78 13.37
N LEU A 146 -15.06 7.76 14.07
CA LEU A 146 -15.49 9.03 13.49
C LEU A 146 -14.32 9.95 13.12
N SER A 147 -13.14 9.71 13.69
CA SER A 147 -11.94 10.51 13.50
C SER A 147 -10.68 9.65 13.58
N TRP A 148 -9.78 9.87 12.63
CA TRP A 148 -8.49 9.20 12.51
C TRP A 148 -7.31 10.03 13.04
N ARG A 149 -7.60 11.11 13.77
CA ARG A 149 -6.54 11.99 14.33
C ARG A 149 -5.83 11.38 15.52
N GLY A 150 -6.57 10.78 16.46
CA GLY A 150 -6.01 10.12 17.63
C GLY A 150 -4.93 9.10 17.25
N PRO A 151 -5.22 8.13 16.36
CA PRO A 151 -4.25 7.11 15.98
C PRO A 151 -3.01 7.69 15.31
N ALA A 152 -3.15 8.74 14.49
CA ALA A 152 -2.00 9.41 13.88
C ALA A 152 -1.11 10.09 14.93
N THR A 153 -1.71 10.71 15.95
CA THR A 153 -0.98 11.27 17.09
C THR A 153 -0.29 10.16 17.88
N ASP A 154 -1.00 9.08 18.21
CA ASP A 154 -0.46 7.96 18.98
C ASP A 154 0.76 7.32 18.28
N LEU A 155 0.71 7.15 16.95
CA LEU A 155 1.85 6.69 16.15
C LEU A 155 3.05 7.64 16.20
N ARG A 156 2.79 8.96 16.15
CA ARG A 156 3.86 9.96 16.27
C ARG A 156 4.47 9.96 17.66
N GLU A 157 3.67 9.87 18.71
CA GLU A 157 4.15 9.85 20.09
C GLU A 157 4.97 8.58 20.36
N ALA A 158 4.52 7.42 19.88
CA ALA A 158 5.31 6.18 19.94
C ALA A 158 6.70 6.37 19.33
N LEU A 159 6.80 6.97 18.15
CA LEU A 159 8.08 7.25 17.50
C LEU A 159 8.91 8.30 18.27
N ARG A 160 8.29 9.42 18.68
CA ARG A 160 8.97 10.51 19.39
C ARG A 160 9.57 10.01 20.70
N GLU A 161 8.78 9.33 21.53
CA GLU A 161 9.25 8.81 22.81
C GLU A 161 10.36 7.76 22.63
N THR A 162 10.25 6.90 21.61
CA THR A 162 11.33 5.96 21.26
C THR A 162 12.62 6.70 20.92
N LEU A 163 12.55 7.77 20.12
CA LEU A 163 13.72 8.60 19.80
C LEU A 163 14.27 9.33 21.03
N ASP A 164 13.42 9.81 21.92
CA ASP A 164 13.84 10.48 23.15
C ASP A 164 14.59 9.52 24.10
N VAL A 165 14.20 8.24 24.14
CA VAL A 165 14.88 7.20 24.92
C VAL A 165 16.20 6.77 24.26
N LEU A 166 16.21 6.52 22.95
CA LEU A 166 17.40 6.01 22.24
C LEU A 166 18.44 7.09 21.91
N ALA A 167 18.00 8.35 21.85
CA ALA A 167 18.83 9.51 21.52
C ALA A 167 18.46 10.72 22.40
N PRO A 168 18.88 10.71 23.68
CA PRO A 168 18.71 11.86 24.56
C PRO A 168 19.32 13.13 23.96
N ASP A 169 18.67 14.29 24.18
CA ASP A 169 19.09 15.55 23.55
C ASP A 169 20.55 15.90 23.86
N ALA A 170 20.99 15.67 25.10
CA ALA A 170 22.36 15.95 25.54
C ALA A 170 23.39 15.15 24.72
N ASP A 171 23.18 13.84 24.64
CA ASP A 171 24.01 12.92 23.87
C ASP A 171 24.11 13.31 22.38
N VAL A 172 22.99 13.71 21.78
CA VAL A 172 22.95 14.10 20.37
C VAL A 172 23.72 15.40 20.15
N VAL A 173 23.55 16.38 21.04
CA VAL A 173 24.25 17.68 20.98
C VAL A 173 25.76 17.52 21.16
N GLU A 174 26.19 16.60 22.03
CA GLU A 174 27.60 16.31 22.28
C GLU A 174 28.27 15.50 21.15
N SER A 175 27.49 14.98 20.21
CA SER A 175 28.01 14.11 19.16
C SER A 175 28.94 14.85 18.17
N PRO A 176 30.03 14.21 17.70
CA PRO A 176 30.97 14.87 16.79
C PRO A 176 30.33 15.30 15.47
N GLY A 177 30.46 16.59 15.17
CA GLY A 177 29.91 17.21 13.96
C GLY A 177 28.45 17.60 14.05
N PHE A 178 27.82 17.53 15.24
CA PHE A 178 26.46 18.01 15.44
C PHE A 178 26.36 19.51 15.16
N LYS A 179 25.35 19.88 14.37
CA LYS A 179 24.92 21.25 14.14
C LYS A 179 23.41 21.26 14.14
N LEU A 180 22.83 22.14 14.95
CA LEU A 180 21.38 22.30 15.03
C LEU A 180 20.82 22.73 13.66
N GLU A 181 19.70 22.14 13.24
CA GLU A 181 19.01 22.55 12.00
C GLU A 181 18.47 23.97 12.13
N GLN A 182 18.30 24.67 11.00
CA GLN A 182 17.85 26.06 10.99
C GLN A 182 16.53 26.20 11.75
N ASP A 183 16.44 27.20 12.63
CA ASP A 183 15.28 27.52 13.48
C ASP A 183 14.89 26.46 14.54
N ALA A 184 15.63 25.34 14.64
CA ALA A 184 15.42 24.37 15.70
C ALA A 184 16.01 24.88 17.04
N LYS A 185 15.35 24.55 18.15
CA LYS A 185 15.84 24.85 19.52
C LYS A 185 16.43 23.62 20.23
N ARG A 186 16.18 22.44 19.68
CA ARG A 186 16.56 21.12 20.20
C ARG A 186 16.83 20.19 19.00
N PRO A 187 17.58 19.08 19.19
CA PRO A 187 17.76 18.09 18.14
C PRO A 187 16.42 17.66 17.52
N THR A 188 16.31 17.72 16.20
CA THR A 188 15.10 17.28 15.48
C THR A 188 15.00 15.76 15.48
N MET A 189 13.80 15.20 15.26
CA MET A 189 13.63 13.74 15.17
C MET A 189 14.54 13.12 14.11
N LYS A 190 14.73 13.81 12.98
CA LYS A 190 15.69 13.45 11.94
C LYS A 190 17.14 13.36 12.46
N GLN A 191 17.58 14.35 13.24
CA GLN A 191 18.92 14.33 13.84
C GLN A 191 19.10 13.19 14.84
N LYS A 192 18.05 12.86 15.61
CA LYS A 192 18.03 11.72 16.53
C LYS A 192 18.15 10.38 15.79
N VAL A 193 17.41 10.19 14.69
CA VAL A 193 17.55 9.00 13.83
C VAL A 193 18.98 8.84 13.35
N ARG A 194 19.57 9.90 12.80
CA ARG A 194 20.97 9.89 12.33
C ARG A 194 21.93 9.49 13.44
N TYR A 195 21.75 10.04 14.64
CA TYR A 195 22.57 9.71 15.81
C TYR A 195 22.51 8.21 16.15
N ILE A 196 21.29 7.64 16.22
CA ILE A 196 21.08 6.21 16.54
C ILE A 196 21.75 5.32 15.49
N LEU A 197 21.48 5.56 14.20
CA LEU A 197 22.01 4.74 13.10
C LEU A 197 23.54 4.83 13.02
N LYS A 198 24.12 6.01 13.26
CA LYS A 198 25.58 6.18 13.32
C LYS A 198 26.21 5.40 14.47
N ARG A 199 25.61 5.37 15.65
CA ARG A 199 26.11 4.55 16.78
C ARG A 199 26.05 3.05 16.50
N ARG A 200 25.14 2.63 15.63
CA ARG A 200 25.01 1.24 15.15
C ARG A 200 25.93 0.89 13.99
N GLY A 201 26.77 1.83 13.54
CA GLY A 201 27.72 1.57 12.44
C GLY A 201 27.05 1.49 11.07
N VAL A 202 25.80 1.95 10.91
CA VAL A 202 25.19 2.09 9.60
C VAL A 202 25.98 3.13 8.79
N PRO A 203 26.31 2.90 7.51
CA PRO A 203 27.03 3.88 6.70
C PRO A 203 26.13 5.06 6.32
N SER A 204 26.70 6.26 6.19
CA SER A 204 25.93 7.49 5.95
C SER A 204 25.00 7.44 4.73
N GLY A 205 25.39 6.72 3.66
CA GLY A 205 24.55 6.56 2.46
C GLY A 205 23.27 5.75 2.68
N SER A 206 23.21 4.93 3.73
CA SER A 206 22.02 4.11 4.08
C SER A 206 21.12 4.79 5.11
N MET A 207 21.55 5.91 5.71
CA MET A 207 20.75 6.64 6.70
C MET A 207 19.69 7.57 6.08
N GLU A 208 19.84 7.95 4.81
CA GLU A 208 18.99 8.94 4.16
C GLU A 208 17.51 8.51 4.10
N THR A 209 17.26 7.22 3.86
CA THR A 209 15.89 6.67 3.78
C THR A 209 15.14 6.80 5.11
N PRO A 210 15.64 6.26 6.25
CA PRO A 210 14.96 6.42 7.53
C PRO A 210 14.89 7.89 8.00
N GLU A 211 15.90 8.71 7.71
CA GLU A 211 15.83 10.17 7.98
C GLU A 211 14.68 10.84 7.22
N THR A 212 14.55 10.58 5.93
CA THR A 212 13.50 11.13 5.07
C THR A 212 12.12 10.63 5.48
N ALA A 213 12.01 9.35 5.87
CA ALA A 213 10.78 8.77 6.35
C ALA A 213 10.26 9.50 7.60
N VAL A 214 11.13 9.82 8.56
CA VAL A 214 10.75 10.57 9.75
C VAL A 214 10.29 11.99 9.43
N THR A 215 10.99 12.71 8.53
CA THR A 215 10.51 14.02 8.05
C THR A 215 9.13 13.92 7.41
N GLY A 216 8.90 12.91 6.56
CA GLY A 216 7.60 12.66 5.94
C GLY A 216 6.49 12.38 6.97
N ILE A 217 6.78 11.63 8.04
CA ILE A 217 5.84 11.39 9.14
C ILE A 217 5.50 12.71 9.85
N GLU A 218 6.50 13.52 10.20
CA GLU A 218 6.29 14.81 10.85
C GLU A 218 5.49 15.79 9.99
N ASP A 219 5.72 15.81 8.67
CA ASP A 219 5.00 16.68 7.75
C ASP A 219 3.53 16.26 7.60
N ILE A 220 3.26 14.95 7.50
CA ILE A 220 1.89 14.44 7.43
C ILE A 220 1.15 14.71 8.74
N VAL A 221 1.75 14.38 9.88
CA VAL A 221 1.10 14.58 11.19
C VAL A 221 1.00 16.06 11.54
N GLY A 222 2.02 16.86 11.25
CA GLY A 222 2.01 18.30 11.43
C GLY A 222 0.98 18.99 10.53
N GLY A 223 0.88 18.56 9.27
CA GLY A 223 -0.16 19.00 8.35
C GLY A 223 -1.56 18.63 8.86
N LEU A 224 -1.71 17.42 9.40
CA LEU A 224 -2.93 16.96 10.04
C LEU A 224 -3.31 17.83 11.25
N THR A 225 -2.40 18.10 12.17
CA THR A 225 -2.66 18.95 13.34
C THR A 225 -2.97 20.39 12.94
N ARG A 226 -2.19 20.97 12.02
CA ARG A 226 -2.43 22.35 11.51
C ARG A 226 -3.79 22.46 10.84
N SER A 227 -4.20 21.46 10.05
CA SER A 227 -5.51 21.46 9.39
C SER A 227 -6.68 21.57 10.37
N ILE A 228 -6.53 21.13 11.62
CA ILE A 228 -7.53 21.24 12.69
C ILE A 228 -7.63 22.68 13.20
N TYR A 229 -6.48 23.33 13.42
CA TYR A 229 -6.43 24.72 13.88
C TYR A 229 -6.91 25.70 12.80
N THR A 230 -6.69 25.40 11.52
CA THR A 230 -7.25 26.19 10.42
C THR A 230 -8.75 25.91 10.21
N ARG A 231 -9.26 24.74 10.66
CA ARG A 231 -10.67 24.34 10.54
C ARG A 231 -11.64 25.14 11.42
N SER A 232 -11.16 25.88 12.41
CA SER A 232 -12.00 26.76 13.22
C SER A 232 -12.36 28.08 12.52
N SER A 233 -11.74 28.40 11.36
CA SER A 233 -12.08 29.60 10.58
C SER A 233 -12.61 29.34 9.16
N VAL A 234 -12.30 28.21 8.50
CA VAL A 234 -12.87 27.87 7.18
C VAL A 234 -13.10 26.36 7.06
N SER A 235 -14.36 25.97 6.87
CA SER A 235 -14.78 24.58 6.64
C SER A 235 -14.58 24.18 5.16
N THR A 236 -14.43 22.87 4.92
CA THR A 236 -14.35 22.11 3.64
C THR A 236 -12.94 22.04 3.00
N HIS A 237 -12.14 20.95 3.08
CA HIS A 237 -12.28 19.74 2.23
C HIS A 237 -11.19 18.65 2.43
N THR A 238 -10.67 18.37 3.63
CA THR A 238 -9.79 17.19 3.81
C THR A 238 -10.07 16.48 5.13
N ALA A 239 -10.99 15.52 5.09
CA ALA A 239 -11.18 14.58 6.20
C ALA A 239 -10.02 13.59 6.17
N THR A 240 -9.32 13.44 7.30
CA THR A 240 -8.27 12.45 7.45
C THR A 240 -8.87 11.07 7.30
N THR A 241 -8.38 10.33 6.32
CA THR A 241 -8.89 8.99 6.03
C THR A 241 -8.13 7.95 6.84
N GLN A 242 -8.77 6.82 7.12
CA GLN A 242 -8.10 5.64 7.68
C GLN A 242 -6.86 5.28 6.84
N GLN A 243 -6.95 5.38 5.51
CA GLN A 243 -5.86 5.07 4.59
C GLN A 243 -4.65 5.98 4.77
N GLU A 244 -4.83 7.24 5.15
CA GLU A 244 -3.71 8.14 5.49
C GLU A 244 -3.01 7.69 6.76
N VAL A 245 -3.76 7.35 7.80
CA VAL A 245 -3.17 6.83 9.05
C VAL A 245 -2.46 5.51 8.84
N MET A 246 -3.02 4.60 8.04
CA MET A 246 -2.35 3.35 7.70
C MET A 246 -1.03 3.57 6.94
N ARG A 247 -0.92 4.63 6.14
CA ARG A 247 0.35 5.03 5.53
C ARG A 247 1.35 5.53 6.56
N VAL A 248 0.91 6.37 7.51
CA VAL A 248 1.75 6.81 8.65
C VAL A 248 2.23 5.61 9.46
N HIS A 249 1.34 4.66 9.77
CA HIS A 249 1.68 3.44 10.49
C HIS A 249 2.76 2.64 9.77
N ALA A 250 2.63 2.42 8.45
CA ALA A 250 3.63 1.69 7.68
C ALA A 250 5.01 2.36 7.74
N TRP A 251 5.07 3.69 7.70
CA TRP A 251 6.34 4.42 7.83
C TRP A 251 6.89 4.39 9.25
N VAL A 252 6.05 4.58 10.27
CA VAL A 252 6.46 4.48 11.67
C VAL A 252 6.98 3.07 11.96
N ARG A 253 6.31 2.02 11.48
CA ARG A 253 6.78 0.63 11.58
C ARG A 253 8.15 0.46 10.94
N LEU A 254 8.32 0.91 9.69
CA LEU A 254 9.60 0.82 8.98
C LEU A 254 10.74 1.48 9.79
N VAL A 255 10.50 2.70 10.26
CA VAL A 255 11.49 3.44 11.06
C VAL A 255 11.75 2.71 12.39
N LEU A 256 10.72 2.25 13.09
CA LEU A 256 10.90 1.51 14.35
C LEU A 256 11.63 0.18 14.14
N CYS A 257 11.41 -0.53 13.03
CA CYS A 257 12.18 -1.73 12.71
C CYS A 257 13.67 -1.41 12.59
N GLU A 258 14.04 -0.36 11.86
CA GLU A 258 15.43 0.10 11.75
C GLU A 258 15.98 0.57 13.10
N LEU A 259 15.21 1.35 13.86
CA LEU A 259 15.58 1.90 15.16
C LEU A 259 15.57 0.88 16.31
N LEU A 260 14.99 -0.30 16.14
CA LEU A 260 14.97 -1.35 17.16
C LEU A 260 15.70 -2.62 16.71
N GLU A 261 16.33 -2.60 15.52
CA GLU A 261 17.03 -3.75 14.92
C GLU A 261 16.12 -4.98 14.72
N ILE A 262 14.86 -4.72 14.37
CA ILE A 262 13.84 -5.75 14.13
C ILE A 262 13.83 -6.12 12.64
N PRO A 263 13.88 -7.41 12.28
CA PRO A 263 13.83 -7.85 10.89
C PRO A 263 12.46 -7.55 10.25
N LEU A 264 12.49 -7.09 8.99
CA LEU A 264 11.32 -6.84 8.14
C LEU A 264 10.85 -8.08 7.38
#